data_AF-A0A357AU80-F1
#
_entry.id   AF-A0A357AU80-F1
#
_cell.length_a   1.000
_cell.length_b   1.000
_cell.length_c   1.000
_cell.angle_alpha   90.00
_cell.angle_beta   90.00
_cell.angle_gamma   90.00
#
_symmetry.space_group_name_H-M   'P 1'
#
loop_
_entity.id
_entity.type
_entity.pdbx_description
1 polymer ?
#
loop_
_entity_poly.entity_id
_entity_poly.type
_entity_poly.pdbx_seq_one_letter_code
_entity_poly.pdbx_strand_id
1 'polypeptide(L)'
;LKVDADSRNIEEIEVEADPARYAPRKSEEELKALKDSGYVFKEYDGMIPDMNKGSLVIDDLNQFEADKLVEIIKPDIFCAGIKEKYSIQKLGIPMKQLHSYDYGGPYAGFKGAVNFYHEIDRLVNSKVWGYMKAPWQENPELSATYVWE
;
A
#
# COMPACT_ATOMS: atom_id res chain seq x y z
N LEU A 1 1.02 15.75 14.76
CA LEU A 1 1.25 16.41 13.46
C LEU A 1 1.54 17.87 13.75
N LYS A 2 2.62 18.42 13.20
CA LYS A 2 2.94 19.83 13.35
C LYS A 2 2.34 20.56 12.16
N VAL A 3 1.48 21.54 12.38
CA VAL A 3 0.93 22.36 11.30
C VAL A 3 2.10 23.08 10.63
N ASP A 4 2.26 22.85 9.33
CA ASP A 4 3.22 23.55 8.48
C ASP A 4 2.56 24.73 7.75
N ALA A 5 3.36 25.46 6.98
CA ALA A 5 2.90 26.66 6.29
C ALA A 5 1.82 26.37 5.23
N ASP A 6 1.84 25.18 4.63
CA ASP A 6 0.92 24.78 3.57
C ASP A 6 -0.40 24.25 4.13
N SER A 7 -0.37 23.73 5.37
CA SER A 7 -1.53 23.19 6.09
C SER A 7 -2.20 24.21 7.02
N ARG A 8 -1.62 25.39 7.24
CA ARG A 8 -2.10 26.39 8.22
C ARG A 8 -3.51 26.94 8.00
N ASN A 9 -4.03 26.78 6.78
CA ASN A 9 -5.37 27.27 6.42
C ASN A 9 -6.44 26.18 6.60
N ILE A 10 -6.06 24.98 7.05
CA ILE A 10 -7.00 23.94 7.43
C ILE A 10 -7.61 24.36 8.77
N GLU A 11 -8.94 24.48 8.82
CA GLU A 11 -9.67 24.88 10.02
C GLU A 11 -9.58 23.81 11.10
N GLU A 12 -9.18 24.21 12.31
CA GLU A 12 -9.27 23.39 13.51
C GLU A 12 -10.58 23.71 14.24
N ILE A 13 -11.43 22.69 14.40
CA ILE A 13 -12.73 22.83 15.07
C ILE A 13 -12.60 22.30 16.48
N GLU A 14 -12.96 23.13 17.46
CA GLU A 14 -13.09 22.73 18.86
C GLU A 14 -14.51 22.25 19.15
N VAL A 15 -14.63 21.14 19.87
CA VAL A 15 -15.91 20.58 20.30
C VAL A 15 -15.91 20.35 21.80
N GLU A 16 -17.05 20.60 22.44
CA GLU A 16 -17.27 20.37 23.86
C GLU A 16 -18.41 19.36 24.10
N ALA A 17 -18.48 18.84 25.32
CA ALA A 17 -19.56 17.95 25.72
C ALA A 17 -20.89 18.70 25.74
N ASP A 18 -21.86 18.25 24.93
CA ASP A 18 -23.21 18.81 24.90
C ASP A 18 -23.90 18.62 26.27
N PRO A 19 -24.37 19.71 26.94
CA PRO A 19 -24.96 19.61 28.27
C PRO A 19 -26.24 18.76 28.35
N ALA A 20 -26.98 18.63 27.26
CA ALA A 20 -28.24 17.89 27.18
C ALA A 20 -28.07 16.47 26.61
N ARG A 21 -27.03 16.24 25.80
CA ARG A 21 -26.85 15.00 25.03
C ARG A 21 -25.61 14.20 25.38
N TYR A 22 -24.66 14.77 26.12
CA TYR A 22 -23.46 14.04 26.51
C TYR A 22 -23.82 12.88 27.45
N ALA A 23 -23.63 11.66 26.95
CA ALA A 23 -23.91 10.43 27.67
C ALA A 23 -22.74 9.45 27.45
N PRO A 24 -21.78 9.34 28.38
CA PRO A 24 -20.66 8.43 28.25
C PRO A 24 -21.15 6.97 28.27
N ARG A 25 -20.71 6.16 27.30
CA ARG A 25 -21.13 4.76 27.18
C ARG A 25 -20.57 3.84 28.27
N LYS A 26 -19.53 4.29 29.00
CA LYS A 26 -18.83 3.54 30.05
C LYS A 26 -18.45 4.47 31.19
N SER A 27 -18.50 3.96 32.42
CA SER A 27 -17.99 4.68 33.59
C SER A 27 -16.46 4.72 33.59
N GLU A 28 -15.89 5.59 34.43
CA GLU A 28 -14.43 5.68 34.59
C GLU A 28 -13.84 4.38 35.14
N GLU A 29 -14.55 3.71 36.05
CA GLU A 29 -14.16 2.41 36.60
C GLU A 29 -14.15 1.32 35.54
N GLU A 30 -15.16 1.28 34.66
CA GLU A 30 -15.20 0.32 33.53
C GLU A 30 -14.07 0.56 32.53
N LEU A 31 -13.79 1.83 32.22
CA LEU A 31 -12.67 2.19 31.34
C LEU A 31 -11.33 1.79 31.95
N LYS A 32 -11.17 1.99 33.26
CA LYS A 32 -9.97 1.56 33.99
C LYS A 32 -9.82 0.05 33.98
N ALA A 33 -10.88 -0.70 34.28
CA ALA A 33 -10.86 -2.16 34.25
C ALA A 33 -10.48 -2.70 32.85
N LEU A 34 -10.97 -2.07 31.78
CA LEU A 34 -10.60 -2.45 30.41
C LEU A 34 -9.13 -2.15 30.12
N LYS A 35 -8.60 -1.00 30.54
CA LYS A 35 -7.17 -0.69 30.45
C LYS A 35 -6.31 -1.69 31.23
N ASP A 36 -6.70 -2.00 32.46
CA ASP A 36 -6.01 -2.97 33.32
C ASP A 36 -6.05 -4.40 32.73
N SER A 37 -7.07 -4.72 31.92
CA SER A 37 -7.15 -5.97 31.16
C SER A 37 -6.28 -6.01 29.89
N GLY A 38 -5.58 -4.92 29.59
CA GLY A 38 -4.71 -4.79 28.41
C GLY A 38 -5.39 -4.20 27.17
N TYR A 39 -6.63 -3.71 27.28
CA TYR A 39 -7.27 -3.01 26.16
C TYR A 39 -6.73 -1.59 26.03
N VAL A 40 -6.27 -1.26 24.83
CA VAL A 40 -5.71 0.04 24.50
C VAL A 40 -6.77 0.94 23.88
N PHE A 41 -6.97 2.13 24.44
CA PHE A 41 -7.97 3.09 23.96
C PHE A 41 -7.30 4.26 23.23
N LYS A 42 -7.92 4.68 22.12
CA LYS A 42 -7.58 5.93 21.41
C LYS A 42 -6.12 5.99 20.95
N GLU A 43 -5.55 4.85 20.59
CA GLU A 43 -4.15 4.75 20.19
C GLU A 43 -4.05 4.13 18.80
N TYR A 44 -3.06 4.59 18.05
CA TYR A 44 -2.69 4.07 16.73
C TYR A 44 -1.18 4.27 16.59
N ASP A 45 -0.44 3.17 16.71
CA ASP A 45 1.04 3.19 16.72
C ASP A 45 1.64 3.54 15.34
N GLY A 46 0.79 3.63 14.32
CA GLY A 46 1.19 3.85 12.93
C GLY A 46 1.71 2.57 12.28
N MET A 47 2.17 2.71 11.03
CA MET A 47 2.60 1.57 10.22
C MET A 47 3.96 1.00 10.64
N ILE A 48 4.91 1.86 11.05
CA ILE A 48 6.33 1.50 11.22
C ILE A 48 6.55 0.36 12.23
N PRO A 49 5.88 0.31 13.40
CA PRO A 49 6.07 -0.77 14.37
C PRO A 49 5.70 -2.17 13.84
N ASP A 50 4.77 -2.25 12.88
CA ASP A 50 4.36 -3.50 12.24
C ASP A 50 5.26 -3.90 11.07
N MET A 51 6.25 -3.07 10.70
CA MET A 51 7.16 -3.35 9.61
C MET A 51 8.40 -4.14 10.05
N ASN A 52 8.86 -5.04 9.19
CA ASN A 52 10.08 -5.81 9.45
C ASN A 52 11.33 -4.90 9.45
N LYS A 53 12.33 -5.27 10.25
CA LYS A 53 13.63 -4.59 10.25
C LYS A 53 14.24 -4.64 8.84
N GLY A 54 14.63 -3.48 8.31
CA GLY A 54 15.20 -3.35 6.97
C GLY A 54 14.19 -3.05 5.87
N SER A 55 12.90 -2.97 6.18
CA SER A 55 11.89 -2.42 5.27
C SER A 55 12.14 -0.93 4.98
N LEU A 56 11.73 -0.49 3.79
CA LEU A 56 11.77 0.91 3.38
C LEU A 56 10.40 1.56 3.58
N VAL A 57 10.41 2.77 4.11
CA VAL A 57 9.22 3.64 4.21
C VAL A 57 9.56 4.94 3.51
N ILE A 58 8.80 5.25 2.47
CA ILE A 58 9.00 6.44 1.64
C ILE A 58 7.68 7.18 1.59
N ASP A 59 7.68 8.37 2.16
CA ASP A 59 6.55 9.29 2.10
C ASP A 59 6.52 9.98 0.73
N ASP A 60 5.32 10.19 0.19
CA ASP A 60 5.11 10.76 -1.15
C ASP A 60 5.99 10.15 -2.26
N LEU A 61 6.04 8.81 -2.32
CA LEU A 61 6.81 8.07 -3.31
C LEU A 61 6.47 8.53 -4.74
N ASN A 62 7.44 9.15 -5.40
CA ASN A 62 7.26 9.62 -6.78
C ASN A 62 7.61 8.52 -7.81
N GLN A 63 7.30 8.79 -9.08
CA GLN A 63 7.49 7.79 -10.14
C GLN A 63 8.95 7.41 -10.38
N PHE A 64 9.89 8.36 -10.33
CA PHE A 64 11.31 8.07 -10.53
C PHE A 64 11.83 7.12 -9.45
N GLU A 65 11.48 7.40 -8.19
CA GLU A 65 11.84 6.55 -7.06
C GLU A 65 11.21 5.17 -7.18
N ALA A 66 9.91 5.09 -7.51
CA ALA A 66 9.21 3.83 -7.68
C ALA A 66 9.86 2.95 -8.76
N ASP A 67 10.16 3.52 -9.94
CA ASP A 67 10.79 2.80 -11.05
C ASP A 67 12.22 2.33 -10.65
N LYS A 68 12.99 3.17 -9.94
CA LYS A 68 14.32 2.80 -9.44
C LYS A 68 14.27 1.71 -8.37
N LEU A 69 13.30 1.76 -7.47
CA LEU A 69 13.11 0.73 -6.46
C LEU A 69 12.73 -0.61 -7.09
N VAL A 70 11.90 -0.61 -8.14
CA VAL A 70 11.58 -1.84 -8.88
C VAL A 70 12.83 -2.43 -9.52
N GLU A 71 13.70 -1.62 -10.12
CA GLU A 71 14.96 -2.07 -10.72
C GLU A 71 15.90 -2.71 -9.68
N ILE A 72 16.04 -2.06 -8.51
CA ILE A 72 16.96 -2.46 -7.45
C ILE A 72 16.42 -3.67 -6.67
N ILE A 73 15.17 -3.60 -6.21
CA ILE A 73 14.56 -4.56 -5.30
C ILE A 73 13.98 -5.76 -6.04
N LYS A 74 13.46 -5.54 -7.27
CA LYS A 74 12.77 -6.57 -8.08
C LYS A 74 11.66 -7.30 -7.29
N PRO A 75 10.66 -6.59 -6.77
CA PRO A 75 9.60 -7.22 -5.97
C PRO A 75 8.75 -8.18 -6.83
N ASP A 76 8.27 -9.27 -6.23
CA ASP A 76 7.38 -10.21 -6.91
C ASP A 76 5.99 -9.62 -7.21
N ILE A 77 5.61 -8.57 -6.48
CA ILE A 77 4.36 -7.84 -6.67
C ILE A 77 4.51 -6.41 -6.17
N PHE A 78 3.85 -5.47 -6.86
CA PHE A 78 3.71 -4.09 -6.43
C PHE A 78 2.24 -3.73 -6.19
N CYS A 79 1.93 -3.00 -5.12
CA CYS A 79 0.57 -2.63 -4.75
C CYS A 79 0.43 -1.11 -4.66
N ALA A 80 -0.46 -0.50 -5.45
CA ALA A 80 -0.62 0.95 -5.56
C ALA A 80 -1.97 1.34 -6.22
N GLY A 81 -2.02 2.42 -7.02
CA GLY A 81 -3.18 2.90 -7.76
C GLY A 81 -3.08 2.77 -9.28
N ILE A 82 -4.06 3.35 -9.97
CA ILE A 82 -4.18 3.24 -11.43
C ILE A 82 -3.05 3.96 -12.18
N LYS A 83 -2.50 5.04 -11.62
CA LYS A 83 -1.46 5.85 -12.28
C LYS A 83 -0.15 5.08 -12.36
N GLU A 84 0.16 4.31 -11.33
CA GLU A 84 1.39 3.53 -11.21
C GLU A 84 1.28 2.18 -11.94
N LYS A 85 0.07 1.60 -11.99
CA LYS A 85 -0.20 0.24 -12.50
C LYS A 85 0.56 -0.11 -13.77
N TYR A 86 0.37 0.67 -14.82
CA TYR A 86 0.91 0.31 -16.13
C TYR A 86 2.41 0.63 -16.28
N SER A 87 2.94 1.62 -15.54
CA SER A 87 4.39 1.87 -15.49
C SER A 87 5.09 0.63 -14.93
N ILE A 88 4.63 0.15 -13.78
CA ILE A 88 5.21 -1.01 -13.10
C ILE A 88 5.05 -2.30 -13.93
N GLN A 89 3.87 -2.52 -14.51
CA GLN A 89 3.66 -3.70 -15.37
C GLN A 89 4.55 -3.70 -16.61
N LYS A 90 4.91 -2.53 -17.16
CA LYS A 90 5.87 -2.43 -18.28
C LYS A 90 7.30 -2.77 -17.88
N LEU A 91 7.64 -2.68 -16.60
CA LEU A 91 8.88 -3.19 -16.02
C LEU A 91 8.85 -4.72 -15.78
N GLY A 92 7.73 -5.38 -16.11
CA GLY A 92 7.58 -6.83 -15.98
C GLY A 92 7.16 -7.29 -14.58
N ILE A 93 6.75 -6.38 -13.70
CA ILE A 93 6.32 -6.70 -12.34
C ILE A 93 4.77 -6.77 -12.26
N PRO A 94 4.19 -7.85 -11.70
CA PRO A 94 2.77 -7.90 -11.40
C PRO A 94 2.34 -6.76 -10.48
N MET A 95 1.17 -6.18 -10.75
CA MET A 95 0.67 -5.04 -9.97
C MET A 95 -0.81 -5.21 -9.59
N LYS A 96 -1.13 -4.94 -8.32
CA LYS A 96 -2.49 -4.92 -7.77
C LYS A 96 -2.91 -3.51 -7.36
N GLN A 97 -4.09 -3.07 -7.82
CA GLN A 97 -4.69 -1.83 -7.32
C GLN A 97 -5.35 -2.05 -5.95
N LEU A 98 -4.88 -1.36 -4.91
CA LEU A 98 -5.49 -1.44 -3.57
C LEU A 98 -6.59 -0.41 -3.33
N HIS A 99 -6.74 0.59 -4.20
CA HIS A 99 -7.82 1.58 -4.12
C HIS A 99 -9.11 1.08 -4.77
N SER A 100 -9.02 0.59 -6.00
CA SER A 100 -10.18 0.16 -6.82
C SER A 100 -10.40 -1.35 -6.82
N TYR A 101 -9.49 -2.10 -6.18
CA TYR A 101 -9.43 -3.57 -6.22
C TYR A 101 -9.34 -4.17 -7.62
N ASP A 102 -8.86 -3.41 -8.60
CA ASP A 102 -8.99 -3.73 -10.03
C ASP A 102 -10.41 -4.12 -10.42
N TYR A 103 -11.40 -3.39 -9.89
CA TYR A 103 -12.82 -3.64 -10.10
C TYR A 103 -13.31 -4.99 -9.56
N GLY A 104 -12.55 -5.61 -8.66
CA GLY A 104 -12.91 -6.82 -7.92
C GLY A 104 -13.36 -6.56 -6.48
N GLY A 105 -13.11 -7.54 -5.61
CA GLY A 105 -13.46 -7.46 -4.18
C GLY A 105 -14.79 -8.16 -3.82
N PRO A 106 -15.28 -7.99 -2.59
CA PRO A 106 -14.68 -7.22 -1.48
C PRO A 106 -13.37 -7.87 -1.00
N TYR A 107 -12.49 -7.11 -0.33
CA TYR A 107 -11.27 -7.61 0.32
C TYR A 107 -11.29 -7.53 1.85
N ALA A 108 -12.21 -6.76 2.44
CA ALA A 108 -12.38 -6.74 3.89
C ALA A 108 -13.17 -7.95 4.41
N GLY A 109 -12.88 -8.37 5.64
CA GLY A 109 -13.53 -9.47 6.33
C GLY A 109 -13.13 -10.86 5.80
N PHE A 110 -13.72 -11.91 6.36
CA PHE A 110 -13.33 -13.31 6.09
C PHE A 110 -13.40 -13.70 4.62
N LYS A 111 -14.55 -13.45 3.97
CA LYS A 111 -14.72 -13.73 2.54
C LYS A 111 -13.81 -12.84 1.69
N GLY A 112 -13.55 -11.62 2.14
CA GLY A 112 -12.69 -10.69 1.44
C GLY A 112 -11.23 -11.12 1.41
N ALA A 113 -10.73 -11.67 2.53
CA ALA A 113 -9.39 -12.24 2.59
C ALA A 113 -9.21 -13.37 1.56
N VAL A 114 -10.18 -14.27 1.43
CA VAL A 114 -10.16 -15.34 0.43
C VAL A 114 -10.09 -14.79 -1.00
N ASN A 115 -10.93 -13.79 -1.31
CA ASN A 115 -10.92 -13.13 -2.62
C ASN A 115 -9.57 -12.46 -2.91
N PHE A 116 -8.98 -11.80 -1.91
CA PHE A 116 -7.68 -11.15 -2.03
C PHE A 116 -6.60 -12.19 -2.34
N TYR A 117 -6.53 -13.30 -1.61
CA TYR A 117 -5.52 -14.33 -1.85
C TYR A 117 -5.63 -14.96 -3.24
N HIS A 118 -6.83 -15.25 -3.73
CA HIS A 118 -7.02 -15.74 -5.11
C HIS A 118 -6.54 -14.74 -6.16
N GLU A 119 -6.73 -13.45 -5.91
CA GLU A 119 -6.27 -12.41 -6.81
C GLU A 119 -4.75 -12.30 -6.83
N ILE A 120 -4.11 -12.29 -5.65
CA ILE A 120 -2.65 -12.22 -5.54
C ILE A 120 -2.02 -13.43 -6.20
N ASP A 121 -2.53 -14.65 -5.93
CA ASP A 121 -2.09 -15.88 -6.57
C ASP A 121 -2.16 -15.79 -8.09
N ARG A 122 -3.29 -15.35 -8.65
CA ARG A 122 -3.45 -15.18 -10.11
C ARG A 122 -2.41 -14.22 -10.70
N LEU A 123 -2.08 -13.13 -9.99
CA LEU A 123 -1.16 -12.12 -10.49
C LEU A 123 0.29 -12.62 -10.50
N VAL A 124 0.76 -13.19 -9.39
CA VAL A 124 2.16 -13.63 -9.26
C VAL A 124 2.45 -14.90 -10.05
N ASN A 125 1.48 -15.80 -10.20
CA ASN A 125 1.66 -17.06 -10.93
C ASN A 125 1.26 -16.99 -12.42
N SER A 126 0.97 -15.79 -12.94
CA SER A 126 0.60 -15.65 -14.35
C SER A 126 1.81 -15.89 -15.27
N LYS A 127 1.65 -16.77 -16.27
CA LYS A 127 2.69 -17.07 -17.27
C LYS A 127 3.07 -15.87 -18.14
N VAL A 128 2.22 -14.83 -18.20
CA VAL A 128 2.46 -13.65 -19.05
C VAL A 128 3.79 -12.96 -18.73
N TRP A 129 4.19 -12.97 -17.45
CA TRP A 129 5.45 -12.35 -17.01
C TRP A 129 6.68 -13.10 -17.52
N GLY A 130 6.55 -14.40 -17.78
CA GLY A 130 7.60 -15.21 -18.43
C GLY A 130 7.73 -14.96 -19.94
N TYR A 131 6.81 -14.23 -20.56
CA TYR A 131 6.80 -13.92 -22.00
C TYR A 131 7.17 -12.47 -22.30
N MET A 132 7.79 -11.77 -21.35
CA MET A 132 8.23 -10.38 -21.53
C MET A 132 9.36 -10.23 -22.55
N LYS A 133 10.19 -11.26 -22.71
CA LYS A 133 11.29 -11.31 -23.68
C LYS A 133 10.85 -12.10 -24.91
N ALA A 134 11.09 -11.54 -26.10
CA ALA A 134 10.74 -12.23 -27.34
C ALA A 134 11.73 -13.38 -27.63
N PRO A 135 11.30 -14.50 -28.26
CA PRO A 135 12.17 -15.66 -28.49
C PRO A 135 13.46 -15.34 -29.25
N TRP A 136 13.41 -14.41 -30.21
CA TRP A 136 14.59 -13.99 -30.99
C TRP A 136 15.60 -13.14 -30.21
N GLN A 137 15.26 -12.70 -28.99
CA GLN A 137 16.19 -12.00 -28.10
C GLN A 137 16.92 -12.98 -27.15
N GLU A 138 16.45 -14.22 -27.00
CA GLU A 138 17.10 -15.22 -26.13
C GLU A 138 18.38 -15.76 -26.75
N ASN A 139 18.32 -16.13 -28.03
CA ASN A 139 19.45 -16.60 -28.82
C ASN A 139 19.51 -15.81 -30.14
N PRO A 140 19.99 -14.55 -30.13
CA PRO A 140 20.08 -13.77 -31.36
C PRO A 140 21.11 -14.40 -32.31
N GLU A 141 20.72 -14.70 -33.54
CA GLU A 141 21.66 -15.13 -34.59
C GLU A 141 22.66 -14.00 -34.96
N LEU A 142 22.22 -12.75 -34.83
CA LEU A 142 23.02 -11.55 -35.03
C LEU A 142 22.58 -10.48 -34.03
N SER A 143 23.51 -9.97 -33.21
CA SER A 143 23.27 -8.83 -32.33
C SER A 143 23.94 -7.58 -32.91
N ALA A 144 23.20 -6.48 -33.02
CA ALA A 144 23.74 -5.17 -33.34
C ALA A 144 23.33 -4.18 -32.26
N THR A 145 24.25 -3.29 -31.89
CA THR A 145 23.96 -2.13 -31.04
C THR A 145 24.09 -0.88 -31.90
N TYR A 146 23.18 0.06 -31.75
CA TYR A 146 23.35 1.36 -32.38
C TYR A 146 24.59 2.05 -31.79
N VAL A 147 25.52 2.45 -32.65
CA VAL A 147 26.61 3.34 -32.27
C VAL A 147 26.03 4.74 -32.19
N TRP A 148 25.64 5.18 -30.99
CA TRP A 148 25.37 6.59 -30.70
C TRP A 148 26.41 7.06 -29.69
N GLU A 149 27.08 8.18 -30.02
CA GLU A 149 28.03 8.91 -29.17
C GLU A 149 27.36 9.49 -27.92
#